data_AF-A0A2D8MG02-F1
#
_entry.id   AF-A0A2D8MG02-F1
#
_cell.length_a   1.000
_cell.length_b   1.000
_cell.length_c   1.000
_cell.angle_alpha   90.00
_cell.angle_beta   90.00
_cell.angle_gamma   90.00
#
_symmetry.space_group_name_H-M   'P 1'
#
loop_
_entity.id
_entity.type
_entity.pdbx_description
1 polymer ?
#
loop_
_entity_poly.entity_id
_entity_poly.type
_entity_poly.pdbx_seq_one_letter_code
_entity_poly.pdbx_strand_id
1 'polypeptide(L)'
;MAQGRLGLLPQGDYVCALPGNADGSAWNEVERANFSITGASSYKARHGAGTYLLEGRRLTFTRGPMKGMQMMRVSSGMLQEINRSGKLGRMRCHRAGPLTK
;
A
#
# COMPACT_ATOMS: atom_id res chain seq x y z
N MET A 1 -10.09 16.35 19.26
CA MET A 1 -10.24 15.30 18.23
C MET A 1 -9.41 15.73 17.03
N ALA A 2 -8.28 15.07 16.74
CA ALA A 2 -7.45 15.46 15.61
C ALA A 2 -8.17 15.06 14.31
N GLN A 3 -8.69 16.04 13.58
CA GLN A 3 -9.14 15.87 12.21
C GLN A 3 -7.92 15.44 11.39
N GLY A 4 -7.79 14.14 11.13
CA GLY A 4 -6.67 13.64 10.35
C GLY A 4 -6.75 14.24 8.95
N ARG A 5 -5.71 14.99 8.55
CA ARG A 5 -5.65 15.58 7.20
C ARG A 5 -5.85 14.47 6.17
N LEU A 6 -6.92 14.57 5.40
CA LEU A 6 -7.14 13.72 4.24
C LEU A 6 -6.03 13.99 3.23
N GLY A 7 -5.51 12.91 2.66
CA GLY A 7 -4.46 12.98 1.67
C GLY A 7 -4.70 12.02 0.52
N LEU A 8 -3.82 12.11 -0.47
CA LEU A 8 -3.74 11.17 -1.58
C LEU A 8 -2.36 10.53 -1.60
N LEU A 9 -2.30 9.30 -2.10
CA LEU A 9 -1.03 8.68 -2.45
C LEU A 9 -0.56 9.20 -3.81
N PRO A 10 0.77 9.33 -4.02
CA PRO A 10 1.30 9.58 -5.34
C PRO A 10 0.84 8.51 -6.33
N GLN A 11 0.36 8.96 -7.50
CA GLN A 11 -0.03 8.09 -8.61
C GLN A 11 1.15 7.22 -9.04
N GLY A 12 0.92 5.94 -9.37
CA GLY A 12 1.97 5.03 -9.81
C GLY A 12 1.77 3.60 -9.33
N ASP A 13 2.69 2.73 -9.74
CA ASP A 13 2.68 1.32 -9.35
C ASP A 13 3.39 1.11 -8.02
N TYR A 14 2.79 0.28 -7.18
CA TYR A 14 3.28 -0.09 -5.86
C TYR A 14 3.52 -1.59 -5.82
N VAL A 15 4.79 -1.96 -5.64
CA VAL A 15 5.23 -3.35 -5.53
C VAL A 15 5.39 -3.68 -4.05
N CYS A 16 4.66 -4.69 -3.61
CA CYS A 16 4.62 -5.14 -2.24
C CYS A 16 5.51 -6.37 -2.06
N ALA A 17 6.37 -6.35 -1.05
CA ALA A 17 7.28 -7.44 -0.75
C ALA A 17 7.39 -7.67 0.76
N LEU A 18 7.71 -8.91 1.12
CA LEU A 18 8.19 -9.26 2.45
C LEU A 18 9.72 -9.14 2.49
N PRO A 19 10.30 -8.72 3.61
CA PRO A 19 11.74 -8.76 3.78
C PRO A 19 12.24 -10.20 3.63
N GLY A 20 13.34 -10.34 2.91
CA GLY A 20 14.08 -11.58 2.75
C GLY A 20 14.73 -12.10 4.02
N ASN A 21 15.43 -13.22 3.86
CA ASN A 21 16.34 -13.77 4.86
C ASN A 21 17.78 -13.71 4.31
N ALA A 22 18.77 -13.77 5.19
CA ALA A 22 20.19 -13.63 4.81
C ALA A 22 20.67 -14.68 3.79
N ASP A 23 20.00 -15.84 3.72
CA ASP A 23 20.35 -16.95 2.84
C ASP A 23 19.67 -16.90 1.46
N GLY A 24 18.95 -15.82 1.12
CA GLY A 24 18.17 -15.74 -0.11
C GLY A 24 17.89 -14.32 -0.60
N SER A 25 16.87 -14.19 -1.45
CA SER A 25 16.48 -12.90 -2.03
C SER A 25 16.20 -11.85 -0.96
N ALA A 26 16.83 -10.67 -1.06
CA ALA A 26 16.67 -9.57 -0.10
C ALA A 26 15.22 -9.10 0.04
N TRP A 27 14.40 -9.28 -1.00
CA TRP A 27 12.98 -8.96 -1.03
C TRP A 27 12.22 -10.09 -1.71
N ASN A 28 11.14 -10.55 -1.08
CA ASN A 28 10.23 -11.55 -1.63
C ASN A 28 8.93 -10.86 -2.03
N GLU A 29 8.74 -10.64 -3.32
CA GLU A 29 7.55 -10.00 -3.86
C GLU A 29 6.28 -10.79 -3.52
N VAL A 30 5.23 -10.06 -3.18
CA VAL A 30 3.89 -10.59 -2.91
C VAL A 30 2.98 -10.05 -3.99
N GLU A 31 3.04 -10.64 -5.20
CA GLU A 31 2.35 -10.16 -6.40
C GLU A 31 0.86 -9.86 -6.16
N ARG A 32 0.19 -10.71 -5.37
CA ARG A 32 -1.24 -10.55 -5.02
C ARG A 32 -1.56 -9.29 -4.22
N ALA A 33 -0.55 -8.67 -3.62
CA ALA A 33 -0.65 -7.43 -2.85
C ALA A 33 -0.19 -6.21 -3.66
N ASN A 34 0.34 -6.39 -4.88
CA ASN A 34 0.69 -5.27 -5.74
C ASN A 34 -0.57 -4.51 -6.17
N PHE A 35 -0.40 -3.20 -6.33
CA PHE A 35 -1.47 -2.33 -6.79
C PHE A 35 -0.93 -1.07 -7.45
N SER A 36 -1.81 -0.39 -8.15
CA SER A 36 -1.52 0.84 -8.87
C SER A 36 -2.47 1.92 -8.39
N ILE A 37 -1.96 3.07 -7.97
CA ILE A 37 -2.78 4.24 -7.66
C ILE A 37 -3.07 4.96 -8.96
N THR A 38 -4.33 4.93 -9.40
CA THR A 38 -4.73 5.48 -10.70
C THR A 38 -5.06 6.97 -10.68
N GLY A 39 -5.21 7.55 -9.49
CA GLY A 39 -5.63 8.93 -9.29
C GLY A 39 -6.78 9.02 -8.30
N ALA A 40 -6.94 10.21 -7.71
CA ALA A 40 -7.81 10.42 -6.56
C ALA A 40 -7.60 9.33 -5.48
N SER A 41 -8.65 8.94 -4.79
CA SER A 41 -8.66 7.90 -3.76
C SER A 41 -8.91 6.50 -4.34
N SER A 42 -8.45 6.22 -5.55
CA SER A 42 -8.72 4.97 -6.28
C SER A 42 -7.44 4.17 -6.57
N TYR A 43 -7.59 2.85 -6.64
CA TYR A 43 -6.51 1.94 -6.98
C TYR A 43 -6.99 0.80 -7.91
N LYS A 44 -6.05 0.20 -8.64
CA LYS A 44 -6.20 -1.07 -9.36
C LYS A 44 -5.30 -2.12 -8.76
N ALA A 45 -5.74 -3.36 -8.74
CA ALA A 45 -4.97 -4.54 -8.38
C ALA A 45 -5.25 -5.65 -9.40
N ARG A 46 -4.52 -6.76 -9.32
CA ARG A 46 -4.63 -7.88 -10.29
C ARG A 46 -6.07 -8.36 -10.52
N HIS A 47 -6.88 -8.40 -9.47
CA HIS A 47 -8.24 -8.95 -9.48
C HIS A 47 -9.34 -7.89 -9.40
N GLY A 48 -9.05 -6.64 -9.78
CA GLY A 48 -10.05 -5.57 -9.87
C GLY A 48 -9.60 -4.25 -9.28
N ALA A 49 -10.54 -3.32 -9.12
CA ALA A 49 -10.29 -1.97 -8.64
C ALA A 49 -11.00 -1.69 -7.32
N GLY A 50 -10.57 -0.64 -6.63
CA GLY A 50 -11.18 -0.22 -5.38
C GLY A 50 -10.81 1.20 -5.00
N THR A 51 -11.16 1.55 -3.76
CA THR A 51 -10.87 2.87 -3.19
C THR A 51 -10.17 2.74 -1.86
N TYR A 52 -9.44 3.78 -1.50
CA TYR A 52 -8.72 3.88 -0.23
C TYR A 52 -9.04 5.20 0.49
N LEU A 53 -8.71 5.26 1.77
CA LEU A 53 -8.72 6.46 2.59
C LEU A 53 -7.31 6.64 3.14
N LEU A 54 -6.70 7.80 2.89
CA LEU A 54 -5.45 8.19 3.53
C LEU A 54 -5.73 9.31 4.53
N GLU A 55 -5.57 9.00 5.80
CA GLU A 55 -5.74 9.94 6.90
C GLU A 55 -4.39 10.15 7.59
N GLY A 56 -3.80 11.34 7.40
CA GLY A 56 -2.43 11.66 7.84
C GLY A 56 -1.38 10.74 7.20
N ARG A 57 -1.05 9.65 7.89
CA ARG A 57 -0.14 8.59 7.42
C ARG A 57 -0.82 7.22 7.33
N ARG A 58 -2.04 7.05 7.84
CA ARG A 58 -2.73 5.76 7.84
C ARG A 58 -3.55 5.63 6.55
N LEU A 59 -3.21 4.62 5.77
CA LEU A 59 -3.93 4.18 4.59
C LEU A 59 -4.87 3.04 4.97
N THR A 60 -6.14 3.14 4.59
CA THR A 60 -7.13 2.07 4.75
C THR A 60 -7.79 1.81 3.40
N PHE A 61 -7.74 0.57 2.92
CA PHE A 61 -8.47 0.18 1.71
C PHE A 61 -9.94 -0.05 2.05
N THR A 62 -10.83 0.75 1.46
CA THR A 62 -12.26 0.80 1.82
C THR A 62 -13.14 -0.06 0.91
N ARG A 63 -12.71 -0.32 -0.33
CA ARG A 63 -13.43 -1.12 -1.34
C ARG A 63 -12.45 -1.91 -2.20
N GLY A 64 -12.95 -2.92 -2.91
CA GLY A 64 -12.17 -3.72 -3.87
C GLY A 64 -11.43 -4.91 -3.24
N PRO A 65 -10.53 -5.57 -3.99
CA PRO A 65 -9.86 -6.81 -3.57
C PRO A 65 -9.02 -6.71 -2.30
N MET A 66 -8.61 -5.49 -1.89
CA MET A 66 -7.77 -5.25 -0.71
C MET A 66 -8.58 -4.67 0.46
N LYS A 67 -9.91 -4.67 0.39
CA LYS A 67 -10.78 -4.08 1.41
C LYS A 67 -10.42 -4.57 2.82
N GLY A 68 -10.27 -3.63 3.75
CA GLY A 68 -9.91 -3.88 5.13
C GLY A 68 -8.40 -3.94 5.39
N MET A 69 -7.57 -4.02 4.35
CA MET A 69 -6.12 -3.90 4.52
C MET A 69 -5.75 -2.48 4.96
N GLN A 70 -4.79 -2.39 5.88
CA GLN A 70 -4.29 -1.13 6.41
C GLN A 70 -2.78 -1.04 6.24
N MET A 71 -2.31 0.16 5.94
CA MET A 71 -0.88 0.44 5.81
C MET A 71 -0.54 1.79 6.45
N MET A 72 0.69 1.93 6.91
CA MET A 72 1.30 3.16 7.37
C MET A 72 2.21 3.71 6.26
N ARG A 73 2.01 4.97 5.89
CA ARG A 73 2.90 5.71 5.00
C ARG A 73 4.18 6.10 5.75
N VAL A 74 5.25 5.37 5.48
CA VAL A 74 6.58 5.60 6.07
C VAL A 74 7.24 6.81 5.39
N SER A 75 7.19 6.89 4.06
CA SER A 75 7.65 8.02 3.24
C SER A 75 6.72 8.25 2.04
N SER A 76 7.04 9.19 1.15
CA SER A 76 6.20 9.51 -0.03
C SER A 76 5.96 8.31 -0.94
N GLY A 77 6.95 7.42 -1.09
CA GLY A 77 6.88 6.23 -1.93
C GLY A 77 6.96 4.91 -1.17
N MET A 78 6.82 4.92 0.16
CA MET A 78 6.97 3.70 0.97
C MET A 78 5.81 3.55 1.96
N LEU A 79 5.17 2.39 1.89
CA LEU A 79 4.11 1.95 2.78
C LEU A 79 4.57 0.71 3.54
N GLN A 80 4.09 0.54 4.76
CA GLN A 80 4.30 -0.65 5.56
C GLN A 80 2.96 -1.13 6.10
N GLU A 81 2.70 -2.43 6.02
CA GLU A 81 1.48 -3.05 6.52
C GLU A 81 1.22 -2.68 7.98
N ILE A 82 -0.06 -2.54 8.34
CA ILE A 82 -0.51 -2.55 9.72
C ILE A 82 -1.20 -3.89 9.94
N ASN A 83 -0.67 -4.70 10.84
CA ASN A 83 -1.22 -6.01 11.14
C ASN A 83 -2.53 -5.90 11.96
N ARG A 84 -3.18 -7.04 12.21
CA ARG A 84 -4.44 -7.10 12.96
C ARG A 84 -4.35 -6.57 14.40
N SER A 85 -3.15 -6.56 15.00
CA SER A 85 -2.91 -5.98 16.33
C SER A 85 -2.72 -4.46 16.31
N GLY A 86 -2.78 -3.82 15.13
CA GLY A 86 -2.55 -2.39 14.96
C GLY A 86 -1.07 -1.97 14.92
N LYS A 87 -0.14 -2.93 14.96
CA LYS A 87 1.32 -2.70 14.88
C LYS A 87 1.82 -2.81 13.45
N LEU A 88 3.00 -2.26 13.18
CA LEU A 88 3.65 -2.39 11.87
C LEU A 88 3.94 -3.87 11.57
N GLY A 89 3.42 -4.33 10.44
CA GLY A 89 3.65 -5.65 9.86
C GLY A 89 4.97 -5.72 9.10
N ARG A 90 5.26 -6.90 8.57
CA ARG A 90 6.51 -7.16 7.83
C ARG A 90 6.43 -6.67 6.38
N MET A 91 5.24 -6.73 5.76
CA MET A 91 5.08 -6.38 4.36
C MET A 91 5.29 -4.89 4.13
N ARG A 92 6.07 -4.56 3.10
CA ARG A 92 6.35 -3.19 2.67
C ARG A 92 5.99 -3.05 1.20
N CYS A 93 5.39 -1.93 0.84
CA CYS A 93 5.08 -1.62 -0.55
C CYS A 93 5.82 -0.34 -0.96
N HIS A 94 6.58 -0.43 -2.04
CA HIS A 94 7.35 0.69 -2.56
C HIS A 94 6.78 1.13 -3.90
N ARG A 95 6.77 2.44 -4.15
CA ARG A 95 6.36 3.00 -5.45
C ARG A 95 7.46 2.71 -6.47
N ALA A 96 7.19 1.80 -7.40
CA ALA A 96 8.13 1.34 -8.42
C ALA A 96 8.25 2.32 -9.60
N GLY A 97 7.26 3.17 -9.83
CA GLY A 97 7.30 4.09 -10.98
C GLY A 97 5.98 4.80 -11.27
N PRO A 98 5.90 5.54 -12.39
CA PRO A 98 4.62 5.97 -12.95
C PRO A 98 3.76 4.74 -13.31
N LEU A 99 2.46 4.94 -13.50
CA LEU A 99 1.56 3.88 -13.96
C LEU A 99 2.07 3.31 -15.28
N THR A 100 2.40 2.03 -15.33
CA THR A 100 2.58 1.34 -16.61
C THR A 100 1.24 1.26 -17.34
N LYS A 101 1.24 1.65 -18.62
CA LYS A 101 0.08 1.65 -19.51
C LYS A 101 -0.45 0.25 -19.78
#